data_AF-A0A0F2NUD4-F1
#
_entry.id   AF-A0A0F2NUD4-F1
#
_cell.length_a   1.000
_cell.length_b   1.000
_cell.length_c   1.000
_cell.angle_alpha   90.00
_cell.angle_beta   90.00
_cell.angle_gamma   90.00
#
_symmetry.space_group_name_H-M   'P 1'
#
loop_
_entity.id
_entity.type
_entity.pdbx_description
1 polymer ?
#
loop_
_entity_poly.entity_id
_entity_poly.type
_entity_poly.pdbx_seq_one_letter_code
_entity_poly.pdbx_strand_id
1 'polypeptide(L)'
;PTADRGPAPEPSDQVLASGVKSLAVEQLDSANQFVPVWPPINQASRVDSLPAMVRITLVTVDGDELPLLVPGPDPSPLTLRSSGGDDD
;
A
#
# COMPACT_ATOMS: atom_id res chain seq x y z
N PRO A 1 -0.55 16.75 -22.37
CA PRO A 1 -0.65 15.38 -22.91
C PRO A 1 -1.36 14.48 -21.87
N THR A 2 -2.66 14.25 -22.06
CA THR A 2 -3.42 13.31 -21.23
C THR A 2 -3.09 11.91 -21.71
N ALA A 3 -2.39 11.12 -20.91
CA ALA A 3 -2.15 9.72 -21.21
C ALA A 3 -3.51 9.00 -21.21
N ASP A 4 -3.92 8.55 -22.40
CA ASP A 4 -5.06 7.67 -22.59
C ASP A 4 -4.75 6.35 -21.85
N ARG A 5 -5.28 6.23 -20.63
CA ARG A 5 -5.19 4.99 -19.86
C ARG A 5 -6.19 4.06 -20.53
N GLY A 6 -5.67 3.17 -21.39
CA GLY A 6 -6.47 2.19 -22.13
C GLY A 6 -7.43 1.40 -21.22
N PRO A 7 -8.37 0.64 -21.80
CA PRO A 7 -9.45 0.01 -21.05
C PRO A 7 -8.91 -0.76 -19.84
N ALA A 8 -9.55 -0.56 -18.69
CA ALA A 8 -9.16 -1.24 -17.47
C ALA A 8 -9.17 -2.75 -17.71
N PRO A 9 -8.13 -3.49 -17.28
CA PRO A 9 -8.10 -4.94 -17.42
C PRO A 9 -9.31 -5.54 -16.70
N GLU A 10 -9.92 -6.55 -17.31
CA GLU A 10 -11.01 -7.29 -16.67
C GLU A 10 -10.51 -7.91 -15.36
N PRO A 11 -11.31 -7.87 -14.29
CA PRO A 11 -10.92 -8.46 -13.01
C PRO A 11 -10.70 -9.97 -13.18
N SER A 12 -9.55 -10.46 -12.75
CA SER A 12 -9.23 -11.89 -12.71
C SER A 12 -9.10 -12.34 -11.27
N ASP A 13 -9.88 -13.33 -10.88
CA ASP A 13 -9.79 -13.93 -9.55
C ASP A 13 -8.66 -14.97 -9.51
N GLN A 14 -7.86 -14.94 -8.44
CA GLN A 14 -6.79 -15.91 -8.20
C GLN A 14 -6.75 -16.30 -6.72
N VAL A 15 -6.64 -17.60 -6.45
CA VAL A 15 -6.38 -18.11 -5.09
C VAL A 15 -4.89 -17.94 -4.77
N LEU A 16 -4.57 -17.06 -3.81
CA LEU A 16 -3.19 -16.79 -3.39
C LEU A 16 -2.73 -17.65 -2.21
N ALA A 17 -3.65 -18.03 -1.33
CA ALA A 17 -3.36 -18.84 -0.13
C ALA A 17 -4.59 -19.67 0.27
N SER A 18 -4.34 -20.82 0.91
CA SER A 18 -5.35 -21.71 1.48
C SER A 18 -5.08 -21.93 2.97
N GLY A 19 -6.10 -22.38 3.73
CA GLY A 19 -5.95 -22.58 5.18
C GLY A 19 -5.93 -21.28 5.99
N VAL A 20 -6.45 -20.19 5.43
CA VAL A 20 -6.57 -18.90 6.11
C VAL A 20 -7.85 -18.88 6.93
N LYS A 21 -7.74 -18.68 8.24
CA LYS A 21 -8.86 -18.51 9.16
C LYS A 21 -9.32 -17.06 9.24
N SER A 22 -8.37 -16.12 9.28
CA SER A 22 -8.66 -14.69 9.35
C SER A 22 -7.56 -13.87 8.70
N LEU A 23 -7.93 -12.70 8.18
CA LEU A 23 -7.03 -11.69 7.63
C LEU A 23 -7.42 -10.34 8.22
N ALA A 24 -6.46 -9.65 8.83
CA ALA A 24 -6.59 -8.26 9.24
C ALA A 24 -5.64 -7.40 8.43
N VAL A 25 -6.13 -6.27 7.93
CA VAL A 25 -5.33 -5.27 7.22
C VAL A 25 -5.53 -3.94 7.93
N GLU A 26 -4.45 -3.35 8.39
CA GLU A 26 -4.45 -2.08 9.11
C GLU A 26 -3.42 -1.15 8.49
N GLN A 27 -3.72 0.15 8.46
CA GLN A 27 -2.88 1.17 7.88
C GLN A 27 -2.36 2.10 8.98
N LEU A 28 -1.11 2.53 8.86
CA LEU A 28 -0.50 3.47 9.78
C LEU A 28 -0.98 4.90 9.44
N ASP A 29 -1.67 5.52 10.38
CA ASP A 29 -2.13 6.90 10.26
C ASP A 29 -1.07 7.93 10.67
N SER A 30 -1.42 9.21 10.57
CA SER A 30 -0.53 10.32 10.96
C SER A 30 -0.26 10.42 12.47
N ALA A 31 -1.04 9.70 13.29
CA ALA A 31 -0.86 9.61 14.73
C ALA A 31 -0.03 8.36 15.12
N ASN A 32 0.58 7.68 14.14
CA ASN A 32 1.35 6.44 14.32
C ASN A 32 0.50 5.29 14.90
N GLN A 33 -0.80 5.28 14.61
CA GLN A 33 -1.71 4.21 15.01
C GLN A 33 -2.10 3.36 13.81
N PHE A 34 -2.15 2.04 14.01
CA PHE A 34 -2.71 1.12 13.03
C PHE A 34 -4.23 1.15 13.10
N VAL A 35 -4.88 1.51 12.00
CA VAL A 35 -6.33 1.61 11.88
C VAL A 35 -6.83 0.71 10.75
N PRO A 36 -8.01 0.07 10.87
CA PRO A 36 -8.52 -0.85 9.84
C PRO A 36 -9.18 -0.15 8.63
N VAL A 37 -9.42 1.17 8.73
CA VAL A 37 -10.10 1.96 7.72
C VAL A 37 -9.15 3.02 7.19
N TRP A 38 -9.00 3.04 5.87
CA TRP A 38 -8.24 4.05 5.15
C TRP A 38 -9.06 4.67 4.00
N PRO A 39 -9.02 6.01 3.81
CA PRO A 39 -8.41 6.99 4.72
C PRO A 39 -9.17 7.09 6.05
N PRO A 40 -8.53 7.57 7.13
CA PRO A 40 -9.19 7.70 8.43
C PRO A 40 -10.39 8.65 8.34
N ILE A 41 -11.59 8.18 8.72
CA ILE A 41 -12.87 8.90 8.55
C ILE A 41 -12.85 10.28 9.22
N ASN A 42 -12.16 10.39 10.35
CA ASN A 42 -12.10 11.60 11.17
C ASN A 42 -10.98 12.57 10.76
N GLN A 43 -10.30 12.32 9.63
CA GLN A 43 -9.23 13.18 9.13
C GLN A 43 -9.50 13.62 7.69
N ALA A 44 -9.16 14.87 7.39
CA ALA A 44 -9.17 15.37 6.02
C ALA A 44 -7.95 14.81 5.27
N SER A 45 -8.16 13.75 4.49
CA SER A 45 -7.13 13.18 3.60
C SER A 45 -7.43 13.51 2.15
N ARG A 46 -6.39 13.61 1.32
CA ARG A 46 -6.58 13.71 -0.14
C ARG A 46 -7.01 12.35 -0.67
N VAL A 47 -7.72 12.33 -1.79
CA VAL A 47 -8.14 11.09 -2.47
C VAL A 47 -6.94 10.22 -2.86
N ASP A 48 -5.81 10.87 -3.14
CA ASP A 48 -4.51 10.27 -3.49
C ASP A 48 -3.61 9.96 -2.28
N SER A 49 -4.07 10.15 -1.04
CA SER A 49 -3.27 9.86 0.15
C SER A 49 -3.09 8.36 0.38
N LEU A 50 -1.84 7.92 0.40
CA LEU A 50 -1.45 6.55 0.72
C LEU A 50 -0.91 6.49 2.16
N PRO A 51 -1.12 5.38 2.88
CA PRO A 51 -0.57 5.20 4.21
C PRO A 51 0.95 5.01 4.15
N ALA A 52 1.64 5.46 5.19
CA ALA A 52 3.09 5.28 5.31
C ALA A 52 3.49 3.81 5.52
N MET A 53 2.58 2.98 6.03
CA MET A 53 2.79 1.56 6.25
C MET A 53 1.44 0.83 6.31
N VAL A 54 1.43 -0.43 5.88
CA VAL A 54 0.31 -1.35 6.04
C VAL A 54 0.79 -2.56 6.83
N ARG A 55 0.03 -2.95 7.86
CA ARG A 55 0.21 -4.20 8.59
C ARG A 55 -0.84 -5.19 8.12
N ILE A 56 -0.39 -6.36 7.71
CA ILE A 56 -1.25 -7.48 7.33
C ILE A 56 -1.00 -8.58 8.35
N THR A 57 -2.03 -9.04 9.03
CA THR A 57 -1.95 -10.17 9.95
C THR A 57 -2.82 -11.29 9.43
N LEU A 58 -2.19 -12.41 9.09
CA LEU A 58 -2.87 -13.62 8.64
C LEU A 58 -2.88 -14.64 9.78
N VAL A 59 -4.04 -15.22 10.05
CA VAL A 59 -4.20 -16.31 11.02
C VAL A 59 -4.55 -17.58 10.27
N THR A 60 -3.76 -18.63 10.43
CA THR A 60 -4.02 -19.93 9.80
C THR A 60 -5.10 -20.72 10.56
N VAL A 61 -5.64 -21.77 9.95
CA VAL A 61 -6.57 -22.70 10.62
C VAL A 61 -5.93 -23.42 11.81
N ASP A 62 -4.61 -23.63 11.75
CA ASP A 62 -3.80 -24.24 12.80
C ASP A 62 -3.51 -23.26 13.96
N GLY A 63 -3.74 -21.96 13.74
CA GLY A 63 -3.62 -20.91 14.75
C GLY A 63 -2.32 -20.10 14.68
N ASP A 64 -1.48 -20.32 13.65
CA ASP A 64 -0.29 -19.52 13.43
C ASP A 64 -0.65 -18.09 13.04
N GLU A 65 0.04 -17.11 13.64
CA GLU A 65 -0.07 -15.70 13.30
C GLU A 65 1.13 -15.26 12.46
N LEU A 66 0.85 -14.73 11.28
CA LEU A 66 1.84 -14.29 10.31
C LEU A 66 1.68 -12.79 10.06
N PRO A 67 2.40 -11.92 10.82
CA PRO A 67 2.40 -10.50 10.59
C PRO A 67 3.37 -10.11 9.46
N LEU A 68 2.91 -9.28 8.54
CA LEU A 68 3.69 -8.68 7.46
C LEU A 68 3.54 -7.16 7.51
N LEU A 69 4.67 -6.45 7.57
CA LEU A 69 4.72 -4.99 7.46
C LEU A 69 5.17 -4.60 6.06
N VAL A 70 4.31 -3.85 5.37
CA VAL A 70 4.55 -3.34 4.02
C VAL A 70 4.75 -1.83 4.11
N PRO A 71 5.93 -1.30 3.78
CA PRO A 71 6.15 0.14 3.75
C PRO A 71 5.34 0.76 2.60
N GLY A 72 4.79 1.95 2.85
CA GLY A 72 4.19 2.79 1.83
C GLY A 72 5.25 3.38 0.89
N PRO A 73 4.84 3.96 -0.24
CA PRO A 73 5.76 4.61 -1.15
C PRO A 73 6.44 5.80 -0.45
N ASP A 74 7.74 5.95 -0.65
CA ASP A 74 8.48 7.12 -0.20
C ASP A 74 7.81 8.41 -0.70
N PRO A 75 7.57 9.41 0.17
CA PRO A 75 7.09 10.72 -0.27
C PRO A 75 8.16 11.51 -1.03
N SER A 76 9.37 10.96 -1.15
CA SER A 76 10.47 11.55 -1.89
C SER A 76 10.07 11.67 -3.37
N PRO A 77 9.95 12.88 -3.95
CA PRO A 77 9.91 13.00 -5.39
C PRO A 77 11.21 12.40 -5.90
N LEU A 78 11.12 11.41 -6.80
CA LEU A 78 12.25 10.90 -7.56
C LEU A 78 12.91 12.11 -8.25
N THR A 79 13.90 12.71 -7.60
CA THR A 79 14.75 13.71 -8.19
C THR A 79 15.62 12.93 -9.16
N LEU A 80 15.17 12.81 -10.41
CA LEU A 80 16.03 12.50 -11.54
C LEU A 80 17.12 13.58 -11.53
N ARG A 81 18.24 13.30 -10.87
CA ARG A 81 19.45 14.06 -11.12
C ARG A 81 19.87 13.66 -12.52
N SER A 82 19.51 14.49 -13.49
CA SER A 82 20.19 14.53 -14.78
C SER A 82 21.64 14.89 -14.49
N SER A 83 22.46 13.87 -14.28
CA SER A 83 23.91 13.97 -14.34
C SER A 83 24.26 14.15 -15.81
N GLY A 84 24.07 15.38 -16.31
CA GLY A 84 24.65 15.80 -17.57
C GLY A 84 26.15 15.89 -17.34
N GLY A 85 26.88 14.90 -17.86
CA GLY A 85 28.32 15.00 -18.02
C GLY A 85 28.60 16.08 -19.06
N ASP A 86 29.14 17.20 -18.58
CA ASP A 86 29.79 18.21 -19.40
C ASP A 86 31.26 17.78 -19.49
N ASP A 87 31.65 17.31 -20.67
CA ASP A 87 33.01 16.94 -21.07
C ASP A 87 33.60 18.17 -21.77
N ASP A 88 34.63 18.78 -21.18
CA ASP A 88 35.55 19.74 -21.80
C ASP A 88 37.00 19.29 -21.57
#